data_AF-A0A939B2B2-F1
#
_entry.id   AF-A0A939B2B2-F1
#
_cell.length_a   1.000
_cell.length_b   1.000
_cell.length_c   1.000
_cell.angle_alpha   90.00
_cell.angle_beta   90.00
_cell.angle_gamma   90.00
#
_symmetry.space_group_name_H-M   'P 1'
#
loop_
_entity.id
_entity.type
_entity.pdbx_description
1 polymer ?
#
loop_
_entity_poly.entity_id
_entity_poly.type
_entity_poly.pdbx_seq_one_letter_code
_entity_poly.pdbx_strand_id
1 'polypeptide(L)' 'MHTLTVEQQNTLVQIINEEFGSHLGFHDFADKMLGMFEDIPGFETIPQHKAKRIVNQLWRQYRGQDS' A
#
# COMPACT_ATOMS: atom_id res chain seq x y z
N MET A 1 16.70 -8.59 0.88
CA MET A 1 15.73 -7.63 1.45
C MET A 1 14.62 -7.47 0.43
N HIS A 2 13.40 -7.92 0.70
CA HIS A 2 12.26 -7.67 -0.20
C HIS A 2 11.76 -6.25 0.04
N THR A 3 12.18 -5.33 -0.83
CA THR A 3 11.66 -3.96 -0.91
C THR A 3 10.91 -3.85 -2.21
N LEU A 4 9.65 -3.38 -2.16
CA LEU A 4 8.89 -3.09 -3.38
C LEU A 4 9.65 -2.05 -4.21
N THR A 5 9.76 -2.28 -5.51
CA THR A 5 10.24 -1.26 -6.43
C THR A 5 9.27 -0.08 -6.45
N VAL A 6 9.74 1.10 -6.87
CA VAL A 6 8.89 2.29 -6.98
C VAL A 6 7.69 2.04 -7.91
N GLU A 7 7.88 1.26 -8.97
CA GLU A 7 6.80 0.87 -9.87
C GLU A 7 5.74 0.02 -9.17
N GLN A 8 6.15 -1.00 -8.42
CA GLN A 8 5.21 -1.84 -7.67
C GLN A 8 4.43 -1.03 -6.63
N GLN A 9 5.10 -0.08 -5.96
CA GLN A 9 4.47 0.83 -5.01
C GLN A 9 3.39 1.69 -5.69
N ASN A 10 3.71 2.27 -6.85
CA ASN A 10 2.77 3.06 -7.63
C ASN A 10 1.58 2.21 -8.12
N THR A 11 1.83 0.99 -8.60
CA THR A 11 0.77 0.07 -9.03
C THR A 11 -0.20 -0.22 -7.88
N LEU A 12 0.30 -0.50 -6.68
CA LEU A 12 -0.55 -0.75 -5.51
C LEU A 12 -1.41 0.46 -5.12
N VAL A 13 -0.80 1.64 -5.12
CA VAL A 13 -1.51 2.90 -4.85
C VAL A 13 -2.57 3.18 -5.91
N GLN A 14 -2.27 2.91 -7.18
CA GLN A 14 -3.24 3.06 -8.27
C GLN A 14 -4.41 2.09 -8.14
N ILE A 15 -4.16 0.81 -7.85
CA ILE A 15 -5.25 -0.16 -7.66
C ILE A 15 -6.15 0.26 -6.51
N ILE A 16 -5.59 0.67 -5.37
CA ILE A 16 -6.38 1.17 -4.23
C ILE A 16 -7.20 2.41 -4.63
N ASN A 17 -6.62 3.33 -5.39
CA ASN A 17 -7.31 4.54 -5.84
C ASN A 17 -8.41 4.22 -6.87
N GLU A 18 -8.19 3.28 -7.77
CA GLU A 18 -9.19 2.83 -8.75
C GLU A 18 -10.35 2.05 -8.10
N GLU A 19 -10.06 1.21 -7.11
CA GLU A 19 -11.09 0.38 -6.44
C GLU A 19 -11.86 1.13 -5.35
N PHE A 20 -11.21 2.02 -4.62
CA PHE A 20 -11.79 2.67 -3.42
C PHE A 20 -11.88 4.21 -3.53
N GLY A 21 -11.32 4.81 -4.59
CA GLY A 21 -11.22 6.26 -4.76
C GLY A 21 -10.05 6.88 -4.00
N SER A 22 -9.90 8.21 -4.10
CA SER A 22 -8.82 9.00 -3.45
C SER A 22 -9.18 9.50 -2.04
N HIS A 23 -10.37 9.16 -1.53
CA HIS A 23 -10.91 9.69 -0.27
C HIS A 23 -10.77 8.73 0.93
N LEU A 24 -9.96 7.67 0.83
CA LEU A 24 -9.78 6.76 1.95
C LEU A 24 -9.08 7.44 3.12
N GLY A 25 -9.53 7.16 4.34
CA GLY A 25 -8.78 7.46 5.55
C GLY A 25 -7.55 6.56 5.66
N PHE A 26 -6.54 6.99 6.41
CA PHE A 26 -5.32 6.20 6.63
C PHE A 26 -5.61 4.79 7.15
N HIS A 27 -6.60 4.64 8.03
CA HIS A 27 -6.96 3.35 8.61
C HIS A 27 -7.52 2.40 7.55
N ASP A 28 -8.47 2.87 6.74
CA ASP A 28 -9.05 2.09 5.66
C ASP A 28 -8.00 1.76 4.59
N PHE A 29 -7.18 2.73 4.22
CA PHE A 29 -6.06 2.53 3.31
C PHE A 29 -5.10 1.44 3.83
N ALA A 30 -4.72 1.50 5.11
CA ALA A 30 -3.81 0.54 5.71
C ALA A 30 -4.41 -0.87 5.74
N ASP A 31 -5.69 -1.00 6.08
CA ASP A 31 -6.38 -2.28 6.13
C ASP A 31 -6.45 -2.93 4.73
N LYS A 32 -6.84 -2.15 3.71
CA LYS A 32 -6.86 -2.61 2.30
C LYS A 32 -5.48 -2.99 1.79
N MET A 33 -4.47 -2.16 2.05
CA MET A 33 -3.09 -2.46 1.64
C MET A 33 -2.52 -3.70 2.31
N LEU A 34 -2.84 -3.94 3.58
CA LEU A 34 -2.44 -5.15 4.29
C LEU A 34 -3.12 -6.38 3.71
N GLY A 35 -4.41 -6.29 3.39
CA GLY A 35 -5.13 -7.36 2.66
C GLY A 35 -4.45 -7.69 1.33
N MET A 36 -4.12 -6.67 0.52
CA MET A 36 -3.41 -6.89 -0.74
C MET A 36 -2.03 -7.53 -0.57
N PHE A 37 -1.34 -7.30 0.54
CA PHE A 37 -0.06 -7.96 0.82
C PHE A 37 -0.22 -9.45 1.09
N GLU A 38 -1.34 -9.88 1.64
CA GLU A 38 -1.67 -11.29 1.82
C GLU A 38 -1.97 -11.97 0.48
N ASP A 39 -2.51 -11.24 -0.49
CA ASP A 39 -2.75 -11.77 -1.84
C ASP A 39 -1.49 -11.78 -2.74
N ILE A 40 -0.42 -11.08 -2.35
CA ILE A 40 0.82 -11.00 -3.15
C ILE A 40 1.78 -12.12 -2.74
N PRO A 41 2.13 -13.04 -3.65
CA PRO A 41 3.08 -14.11 -3.35
C PRO A 41 4.45 -13.53 -2.98
N GLY A 42 4.94 -13.90 -1.80
CA GLY A 42 6.18 -13.38 -1.21
C GLY A 42 5.99 -12.16 -0.29
N PHE A 43 4.79 -11.60 -0.21
CA PHE A 43 4.40 -10.61 0.80
C PHE A 43 3.60 -11.22 1.95
N GLU A 44 3.00 -12.40 1.78
CA GLU A 44 2.30 -13.14 2.86
C GLU A 44 3.12 -13.31 4.15
N THR A 45 4.45 -13.45 4.02
CA THR A 45 5.35 -13.70 5.16
C THR A 45 6.08 -12.45 5.63
N ILE A 46 5.72 -11.27 5.12
CA ILE A 46 6.35 -10.03 5.53
C ILE A 46 6.11 -9.76 7.02
N PRO A 47 7.16 -9.44 7.79
CA PRO A 47 6.98 -9.02 9.17
C PRO A 47 6.07 -7.78 9.26
N GLN A 48 5.11 -7.79 10.18
CA GLN A 48 4.13 -6.72 10.35
C GLN A 48 4.76 -5.32 10.48
N HIS A 49 5.94 -5.21 11.11
CA HIS A 49 6.68 -3.95 11.21
C HIS A 49 7.18 -3.42 9.86
N LYS A 50 7.55 -4.31 8.92
CA LYS A 50 7.93 -3.94 7.56
C LYS A 50 6.69 -3.59 6.74
N ALA A 51 5.61 -4.37 6.86
CA ALA A 51 4.34 -4.06 6.22
C ALA A 51 3.86 -2.66 6.57
N LYS A 52 3.81 -2.32 7.87
CA LYS A 52 3.44 -0.98 8.36
C LYS A 52 4.35 0.12 7.81
N ARG A 53 5.65 -0.15 7.68
CA ARG A 53 6.59 0.82 7.10
C ARG A 53 6.29 1.08 5.62
N ILE A 54 6.01 0.03 4.85
CA ILE A 54 5.65 0.13 3.44
C ILE A 54 4.31 0.86 3.30
N VAL A 55 3.28 0.48 4.05
CA VAL A 55 1.97 1.15 4.06
C VAL A 55 2.11 2.65 4.34
N ASN A 56 2.92 3.04 5.32
CA ASN A 56 3.18 4.45 5.61
C ASN A 56 3.87 5.20 4.45
N GLN A 57 4.74 4.52 3.69
CA GLN A 57 5.37 5.12 2.50
C GLN A 57 4.36 5.29 1.37
N LEU A 58 3.54 4.28 1.11
CA LEU A 58 2.48 4.31 0.10
C LEU A 58 1.41 5.35 0.42
N TRP A 59 1.03 5.49 1.69
CA TRP A 59 0.08 6.50 2.13
C TRP A 59 0.53 7.92 1.79
N ARG A 60 1.84 8.21 1.95
CA ARG A 60 2.40 9.52 1.58
C ARG A 60 2.33 9.77 0.08
N GLN A 61 2.48 8.73 -0.74
CA GLN A 61 2.33 8.84 -2.20
C GLN A 61 0.85 9.04 -2.58
N TYR A 62 -0.05 8.25 -1.99
CA TYR A 62 -1.49 8.35 -2.20
C TYR A 62 -2.05 9.74 -1.84
N ARG A 63 -1.69 10.29 -0.68
CA ARG A 63 -2.04 11.67 -0.29
C ARG A 63 -1.36 12.74 -1.14
N GLY A 64 -0.14 12.49 -1.61
CA GLY A 64 0.62 13.42 -2.43
C GLY A 64 0.08 13.57 -3.86
N GLN A 65 -0.74 12.62 -4.33
CA GLN A 65 -1.47 12.74 -5.62
C GLN A 65 -2.68 13.66 -5.54
N ASP A 66 -3.11 14.06 -4.35
CA ASP A 66 -4.27 14.93 -4.09
C ASP A 66 -3.86 16.43 -3.97
N SER A 67 -2.73 16.85 -4.54
CA SER A 67 -2.25 18.26 -4.55
C SER A 67 -2.13 18.85 -5.96
#